data_AF-A0AA90U2S9-F1
#
_entry.id   AF-A0AA90U2S9-F1
#
_cell.length_a   1.000
_cell.length_b   1.000
_cell.length_c   1.000
_cell.angle_alpha   90.00
_cell.angle_beta   90.00
_cell.angle_gamma   90.00
#
_symmetry.space_group_name_H-M   'P 1'
#
loop_
_entity.id
_entity.type
_entity.pdbx_description
1 polymer ?
#
loop_
_entity_poly.entity_id
_entity_poly.type
_entity_poly.pdbx_seq_one_letter_code
_entity_poly.pdbx_strand_id
1 'polypeptide(L)' 'MKIAQVLHCDGKQAVIRMDSLSKLKSRAYDMNGNQVGTLVRIFGPVSRPFGLVSLKGSLNSDKLEIRERWK' A
#
# COMPACT_ATOMS: atom_id res chain seq x y z
N MET A 1 -11.25 -0.29 4.96
CA MET A 1 -9.95 -0.98 4.83
C MET A 1 -9.89 -1.58 3.43
N LYS A 2 -8.75 -1.51 2.75
CA LYS A 2 -8.60 -2.01 1.37
C LYS A 2 -7.40 -2.96 1.34
N ILE A 3 -7.58 -4.16 0.82
CA ILE A 3 -6.47 -5.10 0.65
C ILE A 3 -5.76 -4.78 -0.68
N ALA A 4 -4.45 -4.84 -0.66
CA ALA A 4 -3.60 -4.65 -1.83
C ALA A 4 -2.56 -5.77 -1.92
N GLN A 5 -2.30 -6.24 -3.13
CA GLN A 5 -1.25 -7.22 -3.40
C GLN A 5 0.08 -6.49 -3.63
N VAL A 6 1.16 -6.97 -3.02
CA VAL A 6 2.52 -6.48 -3.29
C VAL A 6 3.01 -7.15 -4.57
N LEU A 7 3.41 -6.35 -5.55
CA LEU A 7 3.91 -6.83 -6.83
C LEU A 7 5.44 -6.85 -6.87
N HIS A 8 6.04 -5.83 -6.27
CA HIS A 8 7.49 -5.69 -6.22
C HIS A 8 7.90 -4.83 -5.03
N CYS A 9 9.04 -5.15 -4.44
CA CYS A 9 9.64 -4.37 -3.36
C CYS A 9 11.10 -4.09 -3.73
N ASP A 10 11.47 -2.83 -3.70
CA ASP A 10 12.84 -2.37 -3.92
C ASP A 10 13.23 -1.37 -2.81
N GLY A 11 14.15 -1.80 -1.95
CA GLY A 11 14.60 -1.03 -0.78
C GLY A 11 13.44 -0.56 0.11
N LYS A 12 13.21 0.76 0.13
CA LYS A 12 12.16 1.41 0.94
C LYS A 12 10.88 1.71 0.16
N GLN A 13 10.68 1.06 -1.00
CA GLN A 13 9.51 1.25 -1.83
C GLN A 13 8.88 -0.08 -2.19
N ALA A 14 7.55 -0.12 -2.18
CA ALA A 14 6.78 -1.24 -2.69
C ALA A 14 5.74 -0.76 -3.69
N VAL A 15 5.67 -1.46 -4.83
CA VAL A 15 4.57 -1.32 -5.79
C VAL A 15 3.49 -2.31 -5.41
N ILE A 16 2.27 -1.80 -5.28
CA ILE A 16 1.09 -2.60 -4.94
C ILE A 16 0.01 -2.51 -6.01
N ARG A 17 -0.76 -3.58 -6.15
CA ARG A 17 -2.03 -3.61 -6.88
C ARG A 17 -3.17 -3.46 -5.90
N MET A 18 -4.04 -2.48 -6.10
CA MET A 18 -5.19 -2.22 -5.25
C MET A 18 -6.48 -2.60 -5.97
N ASP A 19 -7.46 -3.14 -5.23
CA ASP A 19 -8.78 -3.48 -5.78
C ASP A 19 -9.70 -2.26 -5.92
N SER A 20 -9.37 -1.15 -5.25
CA SER A 20 -10.08 0.12 -5.37
C SER A 20 -9.15 1.30 -5.08
N LEU A 21 -9.51 2.49 -5.55
CA LEU A 21 -8.80 3.72 -5.22
C LEU A 21 -8.78 3.96 -3.71
N SER A 22 -7.65 4.43 -3.18
CA SER A 22 -7.53 4.90 -1.79
C SER A 22 -7.10 6.37 -1.76
N LYS A 23 -7.11 7.01 -0.59
CA LYS A 23 -6.57 8.36 -0.44
C LYS A 23 -5.05 8.33 -0.38
N LEU A 24 -4.40 9.32 -0.97
CA LEU A 24 -2.96 9.56 -0.74
C LEU A 24 -2.69 9.74 0.76
N LYS A 25 -1.49 9.37 1.20
CA LYS A 25 -1.07 9.36 2.61
C LYS A 25 -1.84 8.38 3.51
N SER A 26 -2.62 7.46 2.92
CA SER A 26 -3.15 6.30 3.65
C SER A 26 -2.02 5.46 4.22
N ARG A 27 -2.24 4.87 5.39
CA ARG A 27 -1.24 4.03 6.06
C ARG A 27 -1.32 2.62 5.50
N ALA A 28 -0.16 2.01 5.26
CA ALA A 28 -0.04 0.63 4.86
C ALA A 28 0.35 -0.21 6.08
N TYR A 29 -0.39 -1.29 6.30
CA TYR A 29 -0.18 -2.24 7.37
C TYR A 29 0.08 -3.64 6.80
N ASP A 30 0.93 -4.43 7.47
CA ASP A 30 1.01 -5.85 7.19
C ASP A 30 -0.24 -6.59 7.70
N MET A 31 -0.35 -7.88 7.39
CA MET A 31 -1.47 -8.72 7.83
C MET A 31 -1.49 -8.98 9.35
N ASN A 32 -0.41 -8.64 10.06
CA ASN A 32 -0.34 -8.71 11.52
C ASN A 32 -0.77 -7.39 12.19
N GLY A 33 -1.14 -6.37 11.40
CA GLY A 33 -1.56 -5.07 11.89
C GLY A 33 -0.42 -4.10 12.22
N ASN A 34 0.83 -4.41 11.85
CA ASN A 34 1.96 -3.49 12.01
C ASN A 34 1.99 -2.48 10.88
N GLN A 35 2.19 -1.21 11.20
CA GLN A 35 2.32 -0.18 10.17
C GLN A 35 3.68 -0.29 9.47
N VAL A 36 3.68 -0.74 8.22
CA VAL A 36 4.90 -0.90 7.42
C VAL A 36 5.22 0.30 6.54
N GLY A 37 4.25 1.18 6.27
CA GLY A 37 4.50 2.30 5.36
C GLY A 37 3.34 3.27 5.16
N THR A 38 3.44 4.05 4.08
CA THR A 38 2.47 5.06 3.67
C THR A 38 2.33 5.06 2.14
N LEU A 39 1.10 5.12 1.65
CA LEU A 39 0.79 5.26 0.23
C LEU A 39 1.13 6.68 -0.26
N VAL A 40 2.13 6.80 -1.13
CA VAL A 40 2.67 8.09 -1.61
C VAL A 40 2.31 8.41 -3.05
N ARG A 41 1.93 7.40 -3.86
CA ARG A 41 1.49 7.59 -5.24
C ARG A 41 0.38 6.61 -5.60
N ILE A 42 -0.50 7.03 -6.50
CA ILE A 42 -1.55 6.19 -7.10
C ILE A 42 -1.51 6.45 -8.61
N PHE A 43 -1.53 5.38 -9.41
CA PHE A 43 -1.40 5.48 -10.86
C PHE A 43 -2.04 4.28 -11.59
N GLY A 44 -2.21 4.38 -12.90
CA GLY A 44 -2.81 3.33 -13.74
C GLY A 44 -4.34 3.37 -13.78
N PRO A 45 -5.00 2.27 -14.20
CA PRO A 45 -6.44 2.23 -14.43
C PRO A 45 -7.25 2.43 -13.15
N VAL A 46 -8.32 3.23 -13.23
CA VAL A 46 -9.21 3.52 -12.08
C VAL A 46 -9.87 2.27 -11.51
N SER A 47 -10.22 1.30 -12.36
CA SER A 47 -10.86 0.05 -11.96
C SER A 47 -9.96 -0.88 -11.16
N ARG A 48 -8.63 -0.75 -11.33
CA ARG A 48 -7.64 -1.59 -10.64
C ARG A 48 -6.31 -0.83 -10.58
N PRO A 49 -6.18 0.14 -9.67
CA PRO A 49 -5.04 1.04 -9.66
C PRO A 49 -3.80 0.38 -9.07
N PHE A 50 -2.64 0.93 -9.41
CA PHE A 50 -1.38 0.68 -8.73
C PHE A 50 -1.14 1.75 -7.67
N GLY A 51 -0.43 1.35 -6.62
CA GLY A 51 0.04 2.24 -5.57
C GLY A 51 1.55 2.13 -5.40
N LEU A 52 2.18 3.23 -5.01
CA LEU A 52 3.55 3.22 -4.49
C LEU A 52 3.51 3.47 -2.98
N VAL A 53 4.04 2.54 -2.21
CA VAL A 53 4.15 2.63 -0.76
C VAL A 53 5.59 2.97 -0.38
N SER A 54 5.78 4.02 0.38
CA SER A 54 7.03 4.30 1.06
C SER A 54 7.07 3.50 2.37
N LEU A 55 8.01 2.57 2.46
CA LEU A 55 8.19 1.65 3.58
C LEU A 55 9.08 2.26 4.66
N LYS A 56 8.78 1.90 5.92
CA LYS A 56 9.61 2.25 7.09
C LYS A 56 10.75 1.25 7.32
N GLY A 57 10.67 0.06 6.74
CA GLY A 57 11.63 -1.03 6.90
C GLY A 57 11.46 -2.09 5.80
N SER A 58 12.02 -3.28 6.02
CA SER A 58 11.81 -4.42 5.13
C SER A 58 10.37 -4.89 5.17
N LEU A 59 9.87 -5.35 4.02
CA LEU A 59 8.54 -5.92 3.89
C LEU A 59 8.68 -7.40 3.52
N ASN A 60 8.09 -8.28 4.33
CA ASN A 60 8.10 -9.73 4.11
C ASN A 60 6.66 -10.27 3.97
N SER A 61 5.83 -9.56 3.21
CA SER A 61 4.44 -9.93 2.98
C SER A 61 4.01 -9.59 1.57
N ASP A 62 3.23 -10.49 0.97
CA ASP A 62 2.69 -10.34 -0.38
C ASP A 62 1.40 -9.52 -0.40
N LYS A 63 0.89 -9.14 0.78
CA LYS A 63 -0.35 -8.38 0.93
C LYS A 63 -0.20 -7.28 1.97
N LEU A 64 -0.85 -6.16 1.71
CA LEU A 64 -0.94 -5.03 2.62
C LEU A 64 -2.38 -4.60 2.82
N GLU A 65 -2.67 -4.14 4.02
CA GLU A 65 -3.89 -3.41 4.32
C GLU A 65 -3.65 -1.91 4.20
N ILE A 66 -4.38 -1.27 3.30
CA ILE A 66 -4.39 0.18 3.16
C ILE A 66 -5.56 0.73 3.98
N ARG A 67 -5.22 1.53 4.99
CA ARG A 67 -6.18 2.17 5.90
C ARG A 67 -6.11 3.68 5.73
N GLU A 68 -7.23 4.27 5.34
CA GLU A 68 -7.37 5.72 5.22
C GLU A 68 -7.30 6.37 6.60
N ARG A 69 -6.66 7.53 6.69
CA ARG A 69 -6.70 8.35 7.89
C ARG A 69 -8.02 9.09 7.90
N TRP A 70 -8.89 8.79 8.87
CA TRP A 70 -10.05 9.63 9.16
C TRP A 70 -9.55 10.92 9.82
N LYS A 71 -10.05 12.06 9.34
CA LYS A 71 -9.96 13.34 10.05
C LYS A 71 -11.15 13.44 10.98
#